data_AF-E4KWC0-F1
#
_entry.id   AF-E4KWC0-F1
#
_cell.length_a   1.000
_cell.length_b   1.000
_cell.length_c   1.000
_cell.angle_alpha   90.00
_cell.angle_beta   90.00
_cell.angle_gamma   90.00
#
_symmetry.space_group_name_H-M   'P 1'
#
loop_
_entity.id
_entity.type
_entity.pdbx_description
1 polymer ?
#
loop_
_entity_poly.entity_id
_entity_poly.type
_entity_poly.pdbx_seq_one_letter_code
_entity_poly.pdbx_strand_id
1 'polypeptide(L)'
;MELKMNFSTTYFFIINVLIIILSFFMFYLLNKKKTYETDKDVDLNYYEKAYLYKGPNFIYNPIIAMILRAKANGNIEIEKNIYTNKRGEDKVEYILKNLNSSRLDNGERKLFETLFSLGDGDSISTRQMDKLRRTEADNYNKKFNDFIYFLEDEMVKKKLFTREKNTLKIFISFVIFSILFFVGVVTVYNERFFGIASIVFSLFFYASLIKFFSKMTELGNKKFRELEKVEEGLRAGRGLNEEDFLLALGFGLKYENVKSVCQKLDDKTYEIYLDEDFYKTFKTALVGDHLLVRN
;
A
#
# COMPACT_ATOMS: atom_id res chain seq x y z
N MET A 1 -45.27 -5.11 15.74
CA MET A 1 -45.02 -6.54 15.98
C MET A 1 -44.38 -6.65 17.35
N GLU A 2 -45.14 -7.07 18.38
CA GLU A 2 -44.64 -7.22 19.75
C GLU A 2 -43.79 -8.50 19.83
N LEU A 3 -42.47 -8.34 19.93
CA LEU A 3 -41.51 -9.45 20.03
C LEU A 3 -41.22 -9.79 21.51
N LYS A 4 -42.25 -9.74 22.37
CA LYS A 4 -42.15 -10.20 23.76
C LYS A 4 -42.16 -11.73 23.76
N MET A 5 -41.01 -12.32 24.05
CA MET A 5 -40.85 -13.78 24.07
C MET A 5 -41.18 -14.29 25.47
N ASN A 6 -42.01 -15.34 25.57
CA ASN A 6 -42.38 -16.01 26.82
C ASN A 6 -41.27 -16.91 27.37
N PHE A 7 -40.03 -16.43 27.40
CA PHE A 7 -38.91 -17.14 28.01
C PHE A 7 -38.66 -16.67 29.44
N SER A 8 -38.21 -17.58 30.29
CA SER A 8 -37.84 -17.24 31.66
C SER A 8 -36.62 -16.32 31.69
N THR A 9 -36.50 -15.50 32.72
CA THR A 9 -35.32 -14.67 32.96
C THR A 9 -34.04 -15.52 32.99
N THR A 10 -34.13 -16.72 33.56
CA THR A 10 -33.05 -17.70 33.61
C THR A 10 -32.59 -18.13 32.22
N TYR A 11 -33.50 -18.34 31.28
CA TYR A 11 -33.17 -18.70 29.91
C TYR A 11 -32.40 -17.56 29.21
N PHE A 12 -32.90 -16.32 29.31
CA PHE A 12 -32.19 -15.15 28.79
C PHE A 12 -30.80 -15.01 29.42
N PHE A 13 -30.69 -15.21 30.73
CA PHE A 13 -29.41 -15.12 31.44
C PHE A 13 -28.41 -16.17 30.94
N ILE A 14 -28.81 -17.44 30.85
CA ILE A 14 -27.95 -18.54 30.38
C ILE A 14 -27.45 -18.27 28.97
N ILE A 15 -28.32 -17.87 28.04
CA ILE A 15 -27.92 -17.62 26.65
C ILE A 15 -26.92 -16.46 26.55
N ASN A 16 -27.16 -15.36 27.27
CA ASN A 16 -26.21 -14.24 27.28
C ASN A 16 -24.84 -14.70 27.79
N VAL A 17 -24.79 -15.44 28.91
CA VAL A 17 -23.55 -15.95 29.48
C VAL A 17 -22.81 -16.88 28.50
N LEU A 18 -23.52 -17.83 27.88
CA LEU A 18 -22.92 -18.76 26.92
C LEU A 18 -22.30 -18.04 25.72
N ILE A 19 -22.99 -17.05 25.15
CA ILE A 19 -22.50 -16.31 23.99
C ILE A 19 -21.37 -15.36 24.38
N ILE A 20 -21.39 -14.79 25.59
CA ILE A 20 -20.26 -14.02 26.13
C ILE A 20 -19.01 -14.91 26.20
N ILE A 21 -19.12 -16.10 26.80
CA ILE A 21 -18.00 -17.06 26.90
C ILE A 21 -17.47 -17.43 25.51
N LEU A 22 -18.37 -17.73 24.57
CA LEU A 22 -17.98 -18.05 23.19
C LEU A 22 -17.26 -16.87 22.51
N SER A 23 -17.74 -15.64 22.74
CA SER A 23 -17.13 -14.43 22.18
C SER A 23 -15.72 -14.20 22.75
N PHE A 24 -15.53 -14.41 24.06
CA PHE A 24 -14.21 -14.38 24.68
C PHE A 24 -13.28 -15.47 24.14
N PHE A 25 -13.78 -16.68 23.94
CA PHE A 25 -13.00 -17.77 23.33
C PHE A 25 -12.55 -17.43 21.91
N MET A 26 -13.44 -16.88 21.08
CA MET A 26 -13.09 -16.43 19.73
C MET A 26 -12.08 -15.27 19.75
N PHE A 27 -12.28 -14.30 20.64
CA PHE A 27 -11.33 -13.21 20.84
C PHE A 27 -9.94 -13.73 21.24
N TYR A 28 -9.88 -14.72 22.12
CA TYR A 28 -8.62 -15.38 22.49
C TYR A 28 -7.97 -16.08 21.30
N LEU A 29 -8.74 -16.85 20.51
CA LEU A 29 -8.22 -17.53 19.31
C LEU A 29 -7.69 -16.57 18.26
N LEU A 30 -8.34 -15.42 18.07
CA LEU A 30 -7.86 -14.36 17.19
C LEU A 30 -6.54 -13.77 17.69
N ASN A 31 -6.44 -13.51 19.00
CA ASN A 31 -5.25 -12.91 19.61
C ASN A 31 -4.11 -13.88 19.88
N LYS A 32 -4.31 -15.19 19.69
CA LYS A 32 -3.27 -16.20 19.89
C LYS A 32 -2.15 -15.99 18.86
N LYS A 33 -1.17 -15.17 19.22
CA LYS A 33 0.02 -14.89 18.42
C LYS A 33 0.80 -16.19 18.27
N LYS A 34 1.18 -16.55 17.04
CA LYS A 34 2.39 -17.37 16.85
C LYS A 34 3.55 -16.45 17.23
N THR A 35 4.27 -16.80 18.28
CA THR A 35 5.51 -16.11 18.67
C THR A 35 6.50 -16.34 17.55
N TYR A 36 6.54 -15.42 16.59
CA TYR A 36 7.66 -15.37 15.67
C TYR A 36 8.79 -14.72 16.43
N GLU A 37 9.94 -15.38 16.46
CA GLU A 37 11.18 -14.79 16.98
C GLU A 37 11.31 -13.38 16.42
N THR A 38 11.40 -12.42 17.34
CA THR A 38 11.71 -11.01 17.08
C THR A 38 13.14 -10.95 16.59
N ASP A 39 13.33 -11.31 15.32
CA ASP A 39 14.62 -11.20 14.68
C ASP A 39 14.79 -9.85 13.99
N LYS A 40 16.07 -9.53 13.84
CA LYS A 40 16.76 -8.25 13.66
C LYS A 40 16.17 -7.27 12.63
N ASP A 41 16.60 -6.02 12.82
CA ASP A 41 16.40 -4.87 11.94
C ASP A 41 16.38 -5.29 10.46
N VAL A 42 15.18 -5.25 9.86
CA VAL A 42 14.99 -5.61 8.45
C VAL A 42 15.37 -4.40 7.62
N ASP A 43 16.42 -4.54 6.82
CA ASP A 43 16.80 -3.53 5.86
C ASP A 43 15.85 -3.54 4.65
N LEU A 44 15.45 -2.33 4.24
CA LEU A 44 14.49 -2.10 3.18
C LEU A 44 15.06 -1.11 2.18
N ASN A 45 14.99 -1.44 0.90
CA ASN A 45 15.30 -0.52 -0.16
C ASN A 45 14.30 0.65 -0.16
N TYR A 46 14.69 1.79 -0.74
CA TYR A 46 13.85 2.99 -0.84
C TYR A 46 12.46 2.71 -1.45
N TYR A 47 12.36 1.87 -2.48
CA TYR A 47 11.08 1.52 -3.09
C TYR A 47 10.23 0.58 -2.20
N GLU A 48 10.85 -0.28 -1.40
CA GLU A 48 10.16 -1.12 -0.43
C GLU A 48 9.65 -0.29 0.75
N LYS A 49 10.44 0.67 1.22
CA LYS A 49 10.04 1.67 2.22
C LYS A 49 8.82 2.46 1.72
N ALA A 50 8.87 2.98 0.51
CA ALA A 50 7.75 3.69 -0.11
C ALA A 50 6.51 2.79 -0.27
N TYR A 51 6.67 1.54 -0.70
CA TYR A 51 5.58 0.59 -0.83
C TYR A 51 4.94 0.23 0.51
N LEU A 52 5.74 -0.07 1.54
CA LEU A 52 5.27 -0.36 2.89
C LEU A 52 4.46 0.81 3.46
N TYR A 53 4.89 2.03 3.20
CA TYR A 53 4.31 3.23 3.78
C TYR A 53 3.08 3.76 3.04
N LYS A 54 3.11 3.83 1.70
CA LYS A 54 2.00 4.38 0.90
C LYS A 54 1.08 3.31 0.30
N GLY A 55 1.56 2.07 0.19
CA GLY A 55 0.79 0.96 -0.36
C GLY A 55 0.65 0.99 -1.89
N PRO A 56 -0.12 0.02 -2.45
CA PRO A 56 -0.16 -0.23 -3.89
C PRO A 56 -0.79 0.90 -4.71
N ASN A 57 -1.71 1.68 -4.13
CA ASN A 57 -2.38 2.79 -4.83
C ASN A 57 -1.43 3.92 -5.24
N PHE A 58 -0.24 3.99 -4.65
CA PHE A 58 0.76 5.01 -4.91
C PHE A 58 2.01 4.44 -5.57
N ILE A 59 1.96 3.23 -6.12
CA ILE A 59 3.12 2.51 -6.68
C ILE A 59 3.84 3.27 -7.81
N TYR A 60 3.14 4.17 -8.51
CA TYR A 60 3.75 4.98 -9.56
C TYR A 60 4.90 5.86 -9.03
N ASN A 61 4.81 6.36 -7.80
CA ASN A 61 5.86 7.17 -7.18
C ASN A 61 7.18 6.39 -6.99
N PRO A 62 7.20 5.22 -6.31
CA PRO A 62 8.41 4.41 -6.23
C PRO A 62 8.88 3.91 -7.59
N ILE A 63 7.99 3.65 -8.56
CA ILE A 63 8.41 3.30 -9.93
C ILE A 63 9.21 4.45 -10.56
N ILE A 64 8.74 5.70 -10.45
CA ILE A 64 9.47 6.87 -10.99
C ILE A 64 10.81 7.03 -10.26
N ALA A 65 10.85 6.82 -8.94
CA ALA A 65 12.10 6.82 -8.17
C ALA A 65 13.08 5.73 -8.66
N MET A 66 12.59 4.52 -8.94
CA MET A 66 13.39 3.43 -9.48
C MET A 66 13.94 3.74 -10.89
N ILE A 67 13.14 4.39 -11.73
CA ILE A 67 13.59 4.87 -13.05
C ILE A 67 14.73 5.89 -12.91
N LEU A 68 14.58 6.86 -12.01
CA LEU A 68 15.61 7.85 -11.75
C LEU A 68 16.90 7.24 -11.22
N ARG A 69 16.82 6.35 -10.22
CA ARG A 69 18.01 5.67 -9.68
C ARG A 69 18.71 4.81 -10.73
N ALA A 70 17.95 4.09 -11.56
CA ALA A 70 18.52 3.30 -12.65
C ALA A 70 19.24 4.18 -13.68
N LYS A 71 18.69 5.36 -14.01
CA LYS A 71 19.37 6.35 -14.86
C LYS A 71 20.65 6.85 -14.20
N ALA A 72 20.58 7.25 -12.93
CA ALA A 72 21.73 7.82 -12.21
C ALA A 72 22.90 6.82 -12.13
N ASN A 73 22.59 5.53 -11.98
CA ASN A 73 23.57 4.45 -11.96
C ASN A 73 24.04 3.99 -13.35
N GLY A 74 23.56 4.62 -14.44
CA GLY A 74 23.90 4.26 -15.81
C GLY A 74 23.36 2.89 -16.24
N ASN A 75 22.31 2.39 -15.58
CA ASN A 75 21.67 1.11 -15.92
C ASN A 75 20.63 1.24 -17.02
N ILE A 76 20.19 2.46 -17.31
CA ILE A 76 19.34 2.81 -18.44
C ILE A 76 19.74 4.18 -19.00
N GLU A 77 19.39 4.42 -20.25
CA GLU A 77 19.36 5.75 -20.83
C GLU A 77 17.92 6.27 -20.88
N ILE A 78 17.76 7.58 -20.71
CA ILE A 78 16.48 8.28 -20.88
C ILE A 78 16.67 9.36 -21.93
N GLU A 79 15.94 9.25 -23.04
CA GLU A 79 15.90 10.25 -24.11
C GLU A 79 14.58 11.03 -24.05
N LYS A 80 14.66 12.36 -24.07
CA LYS A 80 13.50 13.26 -24.17
C LYS A 80 13.21 13.53 -25.64
N ASN A 81 11.99 13.29 -26.07
CA ASN A 81 11.52 13.62 -27.42
C ASN A 81 10.31 14.56 -27.35
N ILE A 82 10.26 15.54 -28.25
CA ILE A 82 9.15 16.50 -28.38
C ILE A 82 8.45 16.20 -29.70
N TYR A 83 7.14 15.98 -29.63
CA TYR A 83 6.33 15.67 -30.81
C TYR A 83 5.03 16.47 -30.81
N THR A 84 4.56 16.85 -32.00
CA THR A 84 3.27 17.54 -32.16
C THR A 84 2.15 16.50 -32.30
N ASN A 85 1.10 16.65 -31.48
CA ASN A 85 -0.05 15.75 -31.54
C ASN A 85 -1.01 16.11 -32.71
N LYS A 86 -2.05 15.30 -32.92
CA LYS A 86 -3.07 15.53 -33.97
C LYS A 86 -3.84 16.86 -33.82
N ARG A 87 -3.75 17.53 -32.67
CA ARG A 87 -4.40 18.83 -32.37
C ARG A 87 -3.42 20.00 -32.54
N GLY A 88 -2.20 19.76 -33.00
CA GLY A 88 -1.18 20.81 -33.11
C GLY A 88 -0.53 21.20 -31.79
N GLU A 89 -0.73 20.44 -30.70
CA GLU A 89 -0.10 20.72 -29.42
C GLU A 89 1.22 19.94 -29.30
N ASP A 90 2.28 20.63 -28.86
CA ASP A 90 3.53 19.98 -28.50
C ASP A 90 3.36 19.14 -27.24
N LYS A 91 3.88 17.92 -27.30
CA LYS A 91 3.89 16.94 -26.23
C LYS A 91 5.30 16.40 -26.04
N VAL A 92 5.60 16.06 -24.80
CA VAL A 92 6.85 15.43 -24.43
C VAL A 92 6.62 13.94 -24.22
N GLU A 93 7.54 13.13 -24.73
CA GLU A 93 7.69 11.74 -24.33
C GLU A 93 9.12 11.47 -23.85
N TYR A 94 9.25 10.47 -22.97
CA TYR A 94 10.54 9.96 -22.54
C TYR A 94 10.67 8.51 -22.97
N ILE A 95 11.83 8.16 -23.53
CA ILE A 95 12.14 6.83 -24.03
C ILE A 95 13.21 6.21 -23.12
N LEU A 96 12.89 5.06 -22.52
CA LEU A 96 13.82 4.25 -21.76
C LEU A 96 14.50 3.26 -22.71
N LYS A 97 15.84 3.18 -22.69
CA LYS A 97 16.63 2.28 -23.56
C LYS A 97 17.92 1.80 -22.89
N ASN A 98 18.63 0.88 -23.55
CA ASN A 98 19.95 0.36 -23.14
C ASN A 98 19.96 -0.22 -21.71
N LEU A 99 18.99 -1.07 -21.39
CA LEU A 99 18.88 -1.70 -20.08
C LEU A 99 20.09 -2.61 -19.77
N ASN A 100 20.84 -2.26 -18.72
CA ASN A 100 21.85 -3.12 -18.12
C ASN A 100 21.30 -3.79 -16.84
N SER A 101 20.71 -4.97 -17.00
CA SER A 101 20.07 -5.70 -15.90
C SER A 101 21.02 -6.30 -14.86
N SER A 102 22.33 -6.38 -15.17
CA SER A 102 23.33 -7.04 -14.31
C SER A 102 23.61 -6.29 -13.00
N ARG A 103 23.38 -4.98 -12.98
CA ARG A 103 23.63 -4.08 -11.83
C ARG A 103 22.37 -3.70 -11.08
N LEU A 104 21.21 -4.23 -11.48
CA LEU A 104 19.93 -3.98 -10.83
C LEU A 104 19.70 -4.99 -9.71
N ASP A 105 19.14 -4.51 -8.60
CA ASP A 105 18.63 -5.41 -7.57
C ASP A 105 17.39 -6.19 -8.05
N ASN A 106 16.91 -7.14 -7.25
CA ASN A 106 15.82 -8.01 -7.68
C ASN A 106 14.51 -7.26 -7.96
N GLY A 107 14.18 -6.23 -7.16
CA GLY A 107 12.96 -5.44 -7.37
C GLY A 107 13.09 -4.52 -8.58
N GLU A 108 14.25 -3.92 -8.77
CA GLU A 108 14.55 -3.13 -9.97
C GLU A 108 14.51 -3.99 -11.23
N ARG A 109 15.14 -5.17 -11.21
CA ARG A 109 15.09 -6.10 -12.34
C ARG A 109 13.65 -6.48 -12.69
N LYS A 110 12.82 -6.82 -11.70
CA LYS A 110 11.41 -7.15 -11.91
C LYS A 110 10.61 -5.99 -12.50
N LEU A 111 10.88 -4.75 -12.07
CA LEU A 111 10.25 -3.56 -12.63
C LEU A 111 10.65 -3.40 -14.11
N PHE A 112 11.94 -3.45 -14.43
CA PHE A 112 12.41 -3.21 -15.79
C PHE A 112 12.02 -4.33 -16.76
N GLU A 113 11.98 -5.58 -16.32
CA GLU A 113 11.36 -6.68 -17.07
C GLU A 113 9.89 -6.37 -17.40
N THR A 114 9.13 -5.87 -16.41
CA THR A 114 7.73 -5.46 -16.58
C THR A 114 7.62 -4.33 -17.61
N LEU A 115 8.39 -3.25 -17.46
CA LEU A 115 8.36 -2.07 -18.33
C LEU A 115 8.75 -2.42 -19.77
N PHE A 116 9.87 -3.13 -19.97
CA PHE A 116 10.38 -3.42 -21.31
C PHE A 116 9.54 -4.48 -22.03
N SER A 117 8.87 -5.36 -21.28
CA SER A 117 7.88 -6.29 -21.88
C SER A 117 6.67 -5.59 -22.50
N LEU A 118 6.40 -4.33 -22.13
CA LEU A 118 5.35 -3.51 -22.73
C LEU A 118 5.83 -2.83 -24.03
N GLY A 119 7.13 -2.76 -24.26
CA GLY A 119 7.71 -2.17 -25.46
C GLY A 119 8.14 -3.22 -26.46
N ASP A 120 9.18 -2.90 -27.21
CA ASP A 120 9.74 -3.78 -28.24
C ASP A 120 10.83 -4.73 -27.68
N GLY A 121 10.93 -4.84 -26.35
CA GLY A 121 11.94 -5.64 -25.64
C GLY A 121 13.23 -4.86 -25.31
N ASP A 122 13.65 -3.95 -26.18
CA ASP A 122 14.89 -3.15 -26.01
C ASP A 122 14.64 -1.68 -25.63
N SER A 123 13.42 -1.19 -25.82
CA SER A 123 13.03 0.17 -25.45
C SER A 123 11.54 0.27 -25.16
N ILE A 124 11.16 1.27 -24.37
CA ILE A 124 9.78 1.62 -24.06
C ILE A 124 9.65 3.13 -23.85
N SER A 125 8.67 3.76 -24.50
CA SER A 125 8.34 5.17 -24.29
C SER A 125 7.12 5.39 -23.41
N THR A 126 7.07 6.54 -22.73
CA THR A 126 5.90 6.96 -21.94
C THR A 126 4.64 7.08 -22.81
N ARG A 127 4.78 7.40 -24.09
CA ARG A 127 3.68 7.44 -25.06
C ARG A 127 3.18 6.03 -25.41
N GLN A 128 4.09 5.07 -25.60
CA GLN A 128 3.73 3.66 -25.80
C GLN A 128 2.98 3.12 -24.57
N MET A 129 3.51 3.39 -23.37
CA MET A 129 2.86 3.02 -22.10
C MET A 129 1.45 3.61 -21.97
N ASP A 130 1.27 4.93 -22.21
CA ASP A 130 -0.04 5.58 -22.14
C ASP A 130 -1.01 5.02 -23.20
N LYS A 131 -0.53 4.71 -24.41
CA LYS A 131 -1.33 4.06 -25.45
C LYS A 131 -1.81 2.68 -25.00
N LEU A 132 -0.92 1.83 -24.49
CA LEU A 132 -1.26 0.48 -24.01
C LEU A 132 -2.23 0.53 -22.83
N ARG A 133 -2.02 1.44 -21.88
CA ARG A 133 -2.94 1.66 -20.75
C ARG A 133 -4.37 1.97 -21.21
N ARG A 134 -4.54 2.72 -22.32
CA ARG A 134 -5.85 3.10 -22.87
C ARG A 134 -6.46 2.03 -23.78
N THR A 135 -5.64 1.29 -24.52
CA THR A 135 -6.10 0.37 -25.59
C THR A 135 -6.11 -1.10 -25.15
N GLU A 136 -5.25 -1.48 -24.22
CA GLU A 136 -5.06 -2.84 -23.69
C GLU A 136 -5.01 -2.81 -22.15
N ALA A 137 -5.96 -2.13 -21.53
CA ALA A 137 -5.98 -1.83 -20.10
C ALA A 137 -5.80 -3.09 -19.23
N ASP A 138 -6.46 -4.21 -19.58
CA ASP A 138 -6.38 -5.45 -18.81
C ASP A 138 -4.97 -6.06 -18.82
N ASN A 139 -4.33 -6.11 -20.00
CA ASN A 139 -2.97 -6.62 -20.15
C ASN A 139 -1.95 -5.71 -19.43
N TYR A 140 -2.10 -4.40 -19.60
CA TYR A 140 -1.30 -3.38 -18.93
C TYR A 140 -1.41 -3.51 -17.40
N ASN A 141 -2.63 -3.52 -16.88
CA ASN A 141 -2.89 -3.62 -15.44
C ASN A 141 -2.40 -4.96 -14.87
N LYS A 142 -2.56 -6.07 -15.60
CA LYS A 142 -2.04 -7.37 -15.18
C LYS A 142 -0.53 -7.32 -14.94
N LYS A 143 0.23 -6.75 -15.88
CA LYS A 143 1.69 -6.64 -15.76
C LYS A 143 2.13 -5.80 -14.56
N PHE A 144 1.48 -4.66 -14.30
CA PHE A 144 1.79 -3.86 -13.11
C PHE A 144 1.31 -4.50 -11.81
N ASN A 145 0.17 -5.21 -11.83
CA ASN A 145 -0.28 -5.99 -10.68
C ASN A 145 0.70 -7.11 -10.34
N ASP A 146 1.32 -7.77 -11.33
CA ASP A 146 2.36 -8.77 -11.10
C ASP A 146 3.58 -8.18 -10.36
N PHE A 147 3.97 -6.94 -10.66
CA PHE A 147 5.00 -6.22 -9.92
C PHE A 147 4.55 -5.86 -8.49
N ILE A 148 3.30 -5.42 -8.31
CA ILE A 148 2.73 -5.14 -6.98
C ILE A 148 2.71 -6.41 -6.11
N TYR A 149 2.30 -7.55 -6.68
CA TYR A 149 2.29 -8.83 -5.97
C TYR A 149 3.69 -9.30 -5.61
N PHE A 150 4.67 -9.07 -6.49
CA PHE A 150 6.07 -9.31 -6.16
C PHE A 150 6.50 -8.51 -4.92
N LEU A 151 6.21 -7.21 -4.85
CA LEU A 151 6.53 -6.40 -3.67
C LEU A 151 5.76 -6.86 -2.43
N GLU A 152 4.49 -7.25 -2.58
CA GLU A 152 3.70 -7.80 -1.48
C GLU A 152 4.35 -9.08 -0.91
N ASP A 153 4.78 -9.99 -1.78
CA ASP A 153 5.48 -11.21 -1.40
C ASP A 153 6.82 -10.92 -0.71
N GLU A 154 7.58 -9.92 -1.16
CA GLU A 154 8.80 -9.48 -0.47
C GLU A 154 8.49 -8.96 0.94
N MET A 155 7.42 -8.17 1.11
CA MET A 155 6.99 -7.70 2.44
C MET A 155 6.57 -8.85 3.36
N VAL A 156 5.94 -9.90 2.80
CA VAL A 156 5.60 -11.13 3.55
C VAL A 156 6.86 -11.91 3.93
N LYS A 157 7.81 -12.11 3.01
CA LYS A 157 9.09 -12.79 3.28
C LYS A 157 9.87 -12.09 4.38
N LYS A 158 9.87 -10.75 4.36
CA LYS A 158 10.48 -9.89 5.37
C LYS A 158 9.68 -9.79 6.68
N LYS A 159 8.60 -10.57 6.84
CA LYS A 159 7.72 -10.60 8.02
C LYS A 159 7.07 -9.24 8.34
N LEU A 160 6.97 -8.34 7.37
CA LEU A 160 6.31 -7.04 7.52
C LEU A 160 4.80 -7.17 7.28
N PHE A 161 4.41 -8.08 6.39
CA PHE A 161 3.01 -8.44 6.13
C PHE A 161 2.70 -9.89 6.52
N THR A 162 1.44 -10.14 6.87
CA THR A 162 0.90 -11.48 7.09
C THR A 162 0.39 -12.08 5.78
N ARG A 163 0.82 -13.30 5.45
CA ARG A 163 0.38 -14.04 4.25
C ARG A 163 -1.12 -14.36 4.26
N GLU A 164 -1.65 -14.73 5.42
CA GLU A 164 -3.06 -15.04 5.60
C GLU A 164 -3.81 -13.82 6.15
N LYS A 165 -4.74 -13.29 5.36
CA LYS A 165 -5.95 -12.77 5.98
C LYS A 165 -6.63 -13.98 6.60
N ASN A 166 -6.76 -14.01 7.92
CA ASN A 166 -7.54 -15.02 8.66
C ASN A 166 -9.05 -14.85 8.35
N THR A 167 -9.44 -14.65 7.08
CA THR A 167 -10.76 -14.20 6.64
C THR A 167 -11.86 -15.09 7.19
N LEU A 168 -11.66 -16.41 7.24
CA LEU A 168 -12.61 -17.34 7.85
C LEU A 168 -12.75 -17.13 9.37
N LYS A 169 -11.65 -17.00 10.11
CA LYS A 169 -11.70 -16.76 11.57
C LYS A 169 -12.27 -15.38 11.89
N ILE A 170 -11.93 -14.37 11.10
CA ILE A 170 -12.48 -13.00 11.20
C ILE A 170 -13.98 -13.03 10.93
N PHE A 171 -14.42 -13.73 9.88
CA PHE A 171 -15.83 -13.90 9.54
C PHE A 171 -16.62 -14.64 10.64
N ILE A 172 -16.11 -15.77 11.13
CA ILE A 172 -16.74 -16.52 12.23
C ILE A 172 -16.84 -15.65 13.49
N SER A 173 -15.78 -14.91 13.81
CA SER A 173 -15.78 -14.00 14.95
C SER A 173 -16.79 -12.88 14.79
N PHE A 174 -16.90 -12.29 13.59
CA PHE A 174 -17.91 -11.29 13.26
C PHE A 174 -19.33 -11.82 13.48
N VAL A 175 -19.64 -13.02 12.99
CA VAL A 175 -20.95 -13.67 13.18
C VAL A 175 -21.24 -13.88 14.68
N ILE A 176 -20.29 -14.38 15.45
CA ILE A 176 -20.46 -14.61 16.89
C ILE A 176 -20.68 -13.30 17.65
N PHE A 177 -19.93 -12.24 17.32
CA PHE A 177 -20.10 -10.91 17.92
C PHE A 177 -21.45 -10.28 17.51
N SER A 178 -21.94 -10.52 16.29
CA SER A 178 -23.29 -10.13 15.87
C SER A 178 -24.36 -10.84 16.67
N ILE A 179 -24.23 -12.15 16.88
CA ILE A 179 -25.15 -12.93 17.71
C ILE A 179 -25.18 -12.38 19.14
N LEU A 180 -24.02 -12.06 19.74
CA LEU A 180 -23.95 -11.44 21.06
C LEU A 180 -24.70 -10.10 21.13
N PHE A 181 -24.52 -9.25 20.12
CA PHE A 181 -25.22 -7.96 20.02
C PHE A 181 -26.73 -8.17 19.93
N PHE A 182 -27.21 -9.03 19.02
CA PHE A 182 -28.63 -9.28 18.83
C PHE A 182 -29.28 -9.90 20.06
N VAL A 183 -28.62 -10.86 20.72
CA VAL A 183 -29.13 -11.44 21.97
C VAL A 183 -29.21 -10.38 23.06
N GLY A 184 -28.23 -9.49 23.17
CA GLY A 184 -28.29 -8.34 24.08
C GLY A 184 -29.50 -7.44 23.81
N VAL A 185 -29.72 -7.05 22.55
CA VAL A 185 -30.86 -6.22 22.14
C VAL A 185 -32.20 -6.89 22.45
N VAL A 186 -32.37 -8.17 22.09
CA VAL A 186 -33.61 -8.92 22.36
C VAL A 186 -33.85 -9.03 23.88
N THR A 187 -32.79 -9.24 24.67
CA THR A 187 -32.87 -9.33 26.12
C THR A 187 -33.32 -8.01 26.75
N VAL A 188 -32.77 -6.87 26.30
CA VAL A 188 -33.20 -5.53 26.75
C VAL A 188 -34.63 -5.22 26.32
N TYR A 189 -35.01 -5.58 25.08
CA TYR A 189 -36.38 -5.41 24.58
C TYR A 189 -37.41 -6.19 25.41
N ASN A 190 -37.01 -7.32 25.99
CA ASN A 190 -37.83 -8.10 26.93
C ASN A 190 -37.70 -7.63 28.40
N GLU A 191 -37.36 -6.36 28.60
CA GLU A 191 -37.27 -5.69 29.91
C GLU A 191 -36.23 -6.31 30.87
N ARG A 192 -35.24 -7.04 30.32
CA ARG A 192 -34.12 -7.62 31.09
C ARG A 192 -32.86 -6.79 30.88
N PHE A 193 -32.63 -5.82 31.76
CA PHE A 193 -31.55 -4.83 31.59
C PHE A 193 -30.12 -5.40 31.63
N PHE A 194 -29.91 -6.61 32.16
CA PHE A 194 -28.58 -7.25 32.11
C PHE A 194 -28.09 -7.53 30.68
N GLY A 195 -28.99 -7.54 29.67
CA GLY A 195 -28.62 -7.63 28.26
C GLY A 195 -27.74 -6.49 27.75
N ILE A 196 -27.72 -5.35 28.47
CA ILE A 196 -26.82 -4.22 28.17
C ILE A 196 -25.35 -4.67 28.21
N ALA A 197 -24.97 -5.58 29.11
CA ALA A 197 -23.60 -6.09 29.19
C ALA A 197 -23.16 -6.75 27.88
N SER A 198 -24.03 -7.57 27.27
CA SER A 198 -23.78 -8.22 25.98
C SER A 198 -23.60 -7.22 24.84
N ILE A 199 -24.40 -6.14 24.84
CA ILE A 199 -24.27 -5.05 23.88
C ILE A 199 -22.88 -4.39 24.03
N VAL A 200 -22.50 -4.01 25.24
CA VAL A 200 -21.20 -3.37 25.51
C VAL A 200 -20.03 -4.27 25.12
N PHE A 201 -20.06 -5.55 25.49
CA PHE A 201 -19.01 -6.51 25.12
C PHE A 201 -18.93 -6.72 23.61
N SER A 202 -20.07 -6.78 22.90
CA SER A 202 -20.06 -6.93 21.44
C SER A 202 -19.38 -5.76 20.74
N LEU A 203 -19.61 -4.51 21.20
CA LEU A 203 -18.94 -3.32 20.68
C LEU A 203 -17.43 -3.34 20.93
N PHE A 204 -17.02 -3.76 22.13
CA PHE A 204 -15.59 -3.96 22.45
C PHE A 204 -14.94 -4.99 21.51
N PHE A 205 -15.61 -6.11 21.25
CA PHE A 205 -15.11 -7.15 20.35
C PHE A 205 -15.06 -6.68 18.89
N TYR A 206 -16.04 -5.90 18.43
CA TYR A 206 -16.01 -5.28 17.09
C TYR A 206 -14.83 -4.33 16.93
N ALA A 207 -14.61 -3.43 17.90
CA ALA A 207 -13.46 -2.53 17.88
C ALA A 207 -12.14 -3.30 17.82
N SER A 208 -12.06 -4.44 18.50
CA SER A 208 -10.89 -5.32 18.45
C SER A 208 -10.72 -6.02 17.11
N LEU A 209 -11.81 -6.38 16.42
CA LEU A 209 -11.78 -7.07 15.13
C LEU A 209 -11.09 -6.24 14.04
N ILE A 210 -11.19 -4.90 14.10
CA ILE A 210 -10.55 -3.96 13.17
C ILE A 210 -9.04 -4.24 13.05
N LYS A 211 -8.37 -4.59 14.15
CA LYS A 211 -6.93 -4.87 14.17
C LYS A 211 -6.54 -6.06 13.30
N PHE A 212 -7.44 -7.03 13.12
CA PHE A 212 -7.18 -8.25 12.36
C PHE A 212 -7.40 -8.08 10.85
N PHE A 213 -7.99 -6.98 10.41
CA PHE A 213 -8.09 -6.65 8.98
C PHE A 213 -6.78 -6.07 8.42
N SER A 214 -5.87 -5.61 9.28
CA SER A 214 -4.57 -5.12 8.85
C SER A 214 -3.70 -6.29 8.38
N LYS A 215 -3.12 -6.16 7.18
CA LYS A 215 -2.06 -7.06 6.70
C LYS A 215 -0.73 -6.84 7.43
N MET A 216 -0.58 -5.73 8.15
CA MET A 216 0.70 -5.28 8.71
C MET A 216 0.99 -5.97 10.06
N THR A 217 2.18 -6.56 10.19
CA THR A 217 2.63 -7.18 11.43
C THR A 217 3.03 -6.12 12.46
N GLU A 218 3.37 -6.54 13.69
CA GLU A 218 3.90 -5.63 14.71
C GLU A 218 5.22 -4.98 14.26
N LEU A 219 6.10 -5.75 13.60
CA LEU A 219 7.32 -5.23 12.98
C LEU A 219 7.01 -4.27 11.82
N GLY A 220 6.05 -4.63 10.96
CA GLY A 220 5.58 -3.75 9.90
C GLY A 220 5.06 -2.41 10.42
N ASN A 221 4.25 -2.43 11.49
CA ASN A 221 3.73 -1.22 12.13
C ASN A 221 4.84 -0.38 12.76
N LYS A 222 5.86 -1.01 13.36
CA LYS A 222 7.04 -0.30 13.86
C LYS A 222 7.77 0.42 12.74
N LYS A 223 8.08 -0.28 11.64
CA LYS A 223 8.73 0.30 10.45
C LYS A 223 7.88 1.39 9.79
N PHE A 224 6.56 1.20 9.71
CA PHE A 224 5.65 2.22 9.21
C PHE A 224 5.75 3.53 10.00
N ARG A 225 5.77 3.46 11.33
CA ARG A 225 5.92 4.65 12.20
C ARG A 225 7.32 5.29 12.10
N GLU A 226 8.35 4.50 11.83
CA GLU A 226 9.69 5.03 11.52
C GLU A 226 9.64 5.86 10.23
N LEU A 227 8.97 5.34 9.18
CA LEU A 227 8.83 6.03 7.89
C LEU A 227 7.94 7.28 7.97
N GLU A 228 6.94 7.30 8.85
CA GLU A 228 6.14 8.51 9.14
C GLU A 228 7.03 9.66 9.63
N LYS A 229 7.96 9.40 10.55
CA LYS A 229 8.94 10.39 11.03
C LYS A 229 9.90 10.84 9.93
N VAL A 230 10.29 9.92 9.03
CA VAL A 230 11.10 10.27 7.86
C VAL A 230 10.33 11.21 6.94
N GLU A 231 9.06 10.92 6.64
CA GLU A 231 8.22 11.80 5.83
C GLU A 231 8.09 13.20 6.46
N GLU A 232 7.88 13.29 7.77
CA GLU A 232 7.84 14.57 8.49
C GLU A 232 9.16 15.35 8.35
N GLY A 233 10.30 14.67 8.50
CA GLY A 233 11.63 15.26 8.31
C GLY A 233 11.83 15.78 6.89
N LEU A 234 11.45 15.01 5.88
CA LEU A 234 11.55 15.39 4.47
C LEU A 234 10.62 16.56 4.13
N ARG A 235 9.40 16.59 4.69
CA ARG A 235 8.47 17.74 4.58
C ARG A 235 9.02 19.01 5.22
N ALA A 236 9.80 18.88 6.29
CA ALA A 236 10.51 19.99 6.92
C ALA A 236 11.82 20.36 6.18
N GLY A 237 12.10 19.75 5.02
CA GLY A 237 13.27 20.05 4.20
C GLY A 237 14.59 19.48 4.73
N ARG A 238 14.56 18.45 5.60
CA ARG A 238 15.76 17.87 6.24
C ARG A 238 16.47 16.79 5.40
N GLY A 239 16.02 16.52 4.17
CA GLY A 239 16.67 15.54 3.29
C GLY A 239 18.02 16.05 2.76
N LEU A 240 19.04 15.19 2.80
CA LEU A 240 20.43 15.55 2.45
C LEU A 240 21.14 14.52 1.55
N ASN A 241 20.59 13.32 1.37
CA ASN A 241 21.24 12.25 0.63
C ASN A 241 20.32 11.63 -0.45
N GLU A 242 20.89 10.80 -1.32
CA GLU A 242 20.18 10.17 -2.43
C GLU A 242 18.94 9.41 -1.96
N GLU A 243 19.06 8.67 -0.85
CA GLU A 243 17.94 7.91 -0.31
C GLU A 243 16.80 8.84 0.14
N ASP A 244 17.09 9.96 0.80
CA ASP A 244 16.10 10.97 1.19
C ASP A 244 15.35 11.51 -0.03
N PHE A 245 16.04 11.75 -1.14
CA PHE A 245 15.42 12.20 -2.39
C PHE A 245 14.50 11.12 -2.99
N LEU A 246 14.99 9.89 -3.10
CA LEU A 246 14.22 8.76 -3.61
C LEU A 246 13.00 8.45 -2.72
N LEU A 247 13.12 8.60 -1.41
CA LEU A 247 12.01 8.47 -0.45
C LEU A 247 11.04 9.64 -0.54
N ALA A 248 11.51 10.88 -0.68
CA ALA A 248 10.63 12.04 -0.86
C ALA A 248 9.74 11.87 -2.10
N LEU A 249 10.34 11.37 -3.19
CA LEU A 249 9.61 11.03 -4.41
C LEU A 249 8.70 9.82 -4.20
N GLY A 250 9.21 8.72 -3.62
CA GLY A 250 8.46 7.49 -3.37
C GLY A 250 7.24 7.69 -2.44
N PHE A 251 7.35 8.60 -1.47
CA PHE A 251 6.26 9.02 -0.61
C PHE A 251 5.28 9.99 -1.31
N GLY A 252 5.58 10.46 -2.50
CA GLY A 252 4.72 11.39 -3.23
C GLY A 252 4.60 12.74 -2.55
N LEU A 253 5.70 13.25 -1.99
CA LEU A 253 5.72 14.62 -1.46
C LEU A 253 5.45 15.65 -2.56
N LYS A 254 5.06 16.85 -2.14
CA LYS A 254 4.85 17.99 -3.06
C LYS A 254 6.12 18.25 -3.86
N TYR A 255 5.95 18.69 -5.12
CA TYR A 255 7.05 18.96 -6.04
C TYR A 255 8.12 19.86 -5.40
N GLU A 256 7.74 20.95 -4.74
CA GLU A 256 8.68 21.87 -4.07
C GLU A 256 9.53 21.18 -3.00
N ASN A 257 8.96 20.23 -2.25
CA ASN A 257 9.71 19.49 -1.24
C ASN A 257 10.74 18.57 -1.91
N VAL A 258 10.32 17.80 -2.91
CA VAL A 258 11.21 16.86 -3.63
C VAL A 258 12.30 17.63 -4.40
N LYS A 259 11.93 18.74 -5.05
CA LYS A 259 12.84 19.67 -5.73
C LYS A 259 13.89 20.22 -4.77
N SER A 260 13.48 20.65 -3.58
CA SER A 260 14.41 21.15 -2.56
C SER A 260 15.44 20.09 -2.14
N VAL A 261 15.03 18.83 -1.98
CA VAL A 261 15.99 17.74 -1.67
C VAL A 261 16.90 17.48 -2.86
N CYS A 262 16.35 17.38 -4.09
CA CYS A 262 17.14 17.16 -5.31
C CYS A 262 18.24 18.22 -5.49
N GLN A 263 17.90 19.50 -5.32
CA GLN A 263 18.84 20.60 -5.45
C GLN A 263 19.94 20.59 -4.37
N LYS A 264 19.69 20.00 -3.20
CA LYS A 264 20.69 19.88 -2.13
C LYS A 264 21.69 18.75 -2.35
N LEU A 265 21.37 17.76 -3.20
CA LEU A 265 22.28 16.66 -3.51
C LEU A 265 23.49 17.11 -4.33
N ASP A 266 23.38 18.23 -5.04
CA ASP A 266 24.39 18.73 -5.99
C ASP A 266 24.84 17.65 -7.00
N ASP A 267 23.94 16.73 -7.33
CA ASP A 267 24.21 15.61 -8.22
C ASP A 267 23.48 15.79 -9.56
N LYS A 268 24.29 16.03 -10.61
CA LYS A 268 23.79 16.23 -11.97
C LYS A 268 23.04 15.04 -12.53
N THR A 269 23.25 13.84 -11.98
CA THR A 269 22.59 12.62 -12.44
C THR A 269 21.06 12.67 -12.29
N TYR A 270 20.56 13.46 -11.33
CA TYR A 270 19.13 13.61 -11.04
C TYR A 270 18.49 14.87 -11.65
N GLU A 271 19.23 15.68 -12.41
CA GLU A 271 18.71 16.92 -13.03
C GLU A 271 17.48 16.70 -13.91
N ILE A 272 17.35 15.52 -14.55
CA ILE A 272 16.18 15.19 -15.38
C ILE A 272 14.86 15.26 -14.61
N TYR A 273 14.87 15.09 -13.29
CA TYR A 273 13.68 15.23 -12.46
C TYR A 273 13.18 16.68 -12.38
N LEU A 274 14.08 17.67 -12.54
CA LEU A 274 13.75 19.09 -12.49
C LEU A 274 13.02 19.57 -13.77
N ASP A 275 12.97 18.73 -14.79
CA ASP A 275 12.11 18.93 -15.96
C ASP A 275 10.65 18.71 -15.56
N GLU A 276 9.83 19.77 -15.64
CA GLU A 276 8.43 19.74 -15.20
C GLU A 276 7.60 18.68 -15.94
N ASP A 277 8.00 18.33 -17.17
CA ASP A 277 7.34 17.30 -17.95
C ASP A 277 7.71 15.89 -17.50
N PHE A 278 8.84 15.68 -16.82
CA PHE A 278 9.34 14.34 -16.48
C PHE A 278 8.35 13.59 -15.58
N TYR A 279 8.11 14.12 -14.39
CA TYR A 279 7.22 13.48 -13.43
C TYR A 279 5.80 13.36 -13.97
N LYS A 280 5.29 14.42 -14.61
CA LYS A 280 3.95 14.47 -15.18
C LYS A 280 3.76 13.40 -16.25
N THR A 281 4.70 13.29 -17.19
CA THR A 281 4.62 12.37 -18.32
C THR A 281 4.70 10.91 -17.86
N PHE A 282 5.61 10.59 -16.94
CA PHE A 282 5.66 9.24 -16.36
C PHE A 282 4.42 8.91 -15.53
N LYS A 283 3.93 9.84 -14.70
CA LYS A 283 2.71 9.64 -13.91
C LYS A 283 1.50 9.38 -14.80
N THR A 284 1.31 10.18 -15.86
CA THR A 284 0.23 9.95 -16.84
C THR A 284 0.40 8.60 -17.54
N ALA A 285 1.61 8.23 -17.93
CA ALA A 285 1.88 6.95 -18.57
C ALA A 285 1.57 5.75 -17.67
N LEU A 286 1.81 5.87 -16.36
CA LEU A 286 1.61 4.81 -15.37
C LEU A 286 0.15 4.66 -14.92
N VAL A 287 -0.52 5.78 -14.62
CA VAL A 287 -1.85 5.74 -13.99
C VAL A 287 -2.90 6.61 -14.68
N GLY A 288 -2.52 7.42 -15.67
CA GLY A 288 -3.44 8.29 -16.40
C GLY A 288 -3.73 9.63 -15.72
N ASP A 289 -4.42 10.50 -16.47
CA ASP A 289 -4.58 11.92 -16.13
C ASP A 289 -5.51 12.18 -14.94
N HIS A 290 -6.37 11.23 -14.58
CA HIS A 290 -7.37 11.38 -13.51
C HIS A 290 -6.75 11.47 -12.11
N LEU A 291 -5.48 11.10 -11.94
CA LEU A 291 -4.73 11.21 -10.68
C LEU A 291 -3.73 12.38 -10.67
N LEU A 292 -3.66 13.19 -11.72
CA LEU A 292 -2.81 14.39 -11.75
C LEU A 292 -3.26 15.47 -10.75
N VAL A 293 -4.55 15.49 -10.40
CA VAL A 293 -5.18 16.54 -9.58
C VAL A 293 -4.86 16.44 -8.07
N ARG A 294 -4.17 15.38 -7.62
CA ARG A 294 -3.97 15.10 -6.19
C ARG A 294 -2.63 15.51 -5.55
N ASN A 295 -1.75 16.23 -6.26
CA ASN A 295 -0.53 16.80 -5.67
C ASN A 295 -0.53 18.32 -5.72
#